data_AF-A0A348V659-F1
#
_entry.id   AF-A0A348V659-F1
#
_cell.length_a   1.000
_cell.length_b   1.000
_cell.length_c   1.000
_cell.angle_alpha   90.00
_cell.angle_beta   90.00
_cell.angle_gamma   90.00
#
_symmetry.space_group_name_H-M   'P 1'
#
loop_
_entity.id
_entity.type
_entity.pdbx_description
1 polymer ?
#
loop_
_entity_poly.entity_id
_entity_poly.type
_entity_poly.pdbx_seq_one_letter_code
_entity_poly.pdbx_strand_id
1 'polypeptide(L)'
;MEETELKFCPECGCDVFAIKQILLSGPHYSSFRCPDCNKFLGFGKKPVNEGKRGKNKHSPKSLGIDHCQMCLRPSDRLGTRGVLEAHHVQEIQEDGPDIPGNIWVVCTSCHQLIHHQRTYLNRHLSNYYSAKELQDDMEKYNIPAETQAVMRRLFDKYDYPSEA
;
A
#
# COMPACT_ATOMS: atom_id res chain seq x y z
N MET A 1 24.13 9.78 -18.20
CA MET A 1 24.07 11.25 -18.32
C MET A 1 24.21 11.80 -16.91
N GLU A 2 25.24 12.59 -16.65
CA GLU A 2 25.37 13.30 -15.37
C GLU A 2 24.27 14.37 -15.29
N GLU A 3 23.51 14.35 -14.20
CA GLU A 3 22.44 15.32 -13.98
C GLU A 3 23.09 16.62 -13.47
N THR A 4 22.96 17.70 -14.24
CA THR A 4 23.57 19.00 -13.93
C THR A 4 22.53 20.09 -13.70
N GLU A 5 22.78 20.98 -12.75
CA GLU A 5 21.92 22.15 -12.46
C GLU A 5 22.76 23.43 -12.43
N LEU A 6 22.29 24.51 -13.05
CA LEU A 6 23.00 25.80 -13.05
C LEU A 6 22.96 26.41 -11.64
N LYS A 7 24.14 26.67 -11.05
CA LYS A 7 24.27 27.28 -9.72
C LYS A 7 25.47 28.22 -9.66
N PHE A 8 25.34 29.29 -8.87
CA PHE A 8 26.46 30.17 -8.57
C PHE A 8 27.45 29.53 -7.58
N CYS A 9 28.73 29.51 -7.94
CA CYS A 9 29.80 29.07 -7.05
C CYS A 9 30.42 30.27 -6.33
N PRO A 10 30.26 30.43 -5.01
CA PRO A 10 30.83 31.55 -4.28
C PRO A 10 32.37 31.49 -4.13
N GLU A 11 32.99 30.35 -4.42
CA GLU A 11 34.46 30.24 -4.44
C GLU A 11 35.06 30.70 -5.77
N CYS A 12 34.45 30.28 -6.88
CA CYS A 12 34.92 30.61 -8.22
C CYS A 12 34.41 31.97 -8.70
N GLY A 13 33.34 32.50 -8.07
CA GLY A 13 32.73 33.77 -8.43
C GLY A 13 31.94 33.73 -9.74
N CYS A 14 31.53 32.54 -10.21
CA CYS A 14 30.84 32.36 -11.48
C CYS A 14 29.70 31.33 -11.38
N ASP A 15 28.79 31.39 -12.35
CA ASP A 15 27.76 30.36 -12.54
C ASP A 15 28.38 29.12 -13.18
N VAL A 16 28.12 27.96 -12.58
CA VAL A 16 28.62 26.65 -13.01
C VAL A 16 27.47 25.67 -13.19
N PHE A 17 27.62 24.74 -14.12
CA PHE A 17 26.77 23.55 -14.20
C PHE A 17 27.21 22.57 -13.12
N ALA A 18 26.56 22.65 -11.96
CA ALA A 18 26.92 21.86 -10.80
C ALA A 18 26.61 20.38 -11.02
N ILE A 19 27.53 19.51 -10.66
CA ILE A 19 27.39 18.06 -10.81
C ILE A 19 26.60 17.52 -9.63
N LYS A 20 25.54 16.76 -9.91
CA LYS A 20 24.76 16.06 -8.88
C LYS A 20 25.49 14.79 -8.44
N GLN A 21 25.80 14.72 -7.15
CA GLN A 21 26.38 13.57 -6.49
C GLN A 21 25.34 12.92 -5.57
N ILE A 22 25.03 11.64 -5.79
CA ILE A 22 24.15 10.86 -4.92
C ILE A 22 24.88 10.58 -3.60
N LEU A 23 24.19 10.80 -2.48
CA LEU A 23 24.72 10.52 -1.15
C LEU A 23 24.19 9.16 -0.69
N LEU A 24 25.10 8.23 -0.39
CA LEU A 24 24.75 6.89 0.07
C LEU A 24 24.28 6.86 1.53
N SER A 25 24.61 7.90 2.30
CA SER A 25 24.33 7.99 3.74
C SER A 25 23.96 9.40 4.16
N GLY A 26 23.12 9.51 5.18
CA GLY A 26 22.68 10.77 5.76
C GLY A 26 21.24 11.16 5.36
N PRO A 27 20.74 12.28 5.89
CA PRO A 27 19.35 12.69 5.72
C PRO A 27 19.01 13.20 4.30
N HIS A 28 20.03 13.45 3.45
CA HIS A 28 19.87 14.03 2.13
C HIS A 28 20.14 13.00 1.02
N TYR A 29 19.37 13.07 -0.07
CA TYR A 29 19.48 12.15 -1.20
C TYR A 29 20.68 12.44 -2.11
N SER A 30 20.95 13.72 -2.37
CA SER A 30 22.02 14.14 -3.28
C SER A 30 22.52 15.53 -2.94
N SER A 31 23.74 15.85 -3.37
CA SER A 31 24.34 17.17 -3.27
C SER A 31 24.84 17.64 -4.63
N PHE A 32 24.78 18.94 -4.89
CA PHE A 32 25.41 19.58 -6.04
C PHE A 32 26.79 20.08 -5.66
N ARG A 33 27.78 19.81 -6.51
CA ARG A 33 29.15 20.30 -6.33
C ARG A 33 29.64 21.06 -7.54
N CYS A 34 30.42 22.11 -7.30
CA CYS A 34 31.12 22.84 -8.35
C CYS A 34 32.10 21.88 -9.05
N PRO A 35 32.11 21.80 -10.40
CA PRO A 35 33.05 20.92 -11.11
C PRO A 35 34.52 21.36 -10.93
N ASP A 36 34.77 22.66 -10.78
CA ASP A 36 36.14 23.20 -10.75
C ASP A 36 36.78 23.15 -9.37
N CYS A 37 36.05 23.55 -8.32
CA CYS A 37 36.58 23.62 -6.94
C CYS A 37 35.96 22.58 -5.99
N ASN A 38 35.03 21.75 -6.47
CA ASN A 38 34.34 20.73 -5.68
C ASN A 38 33.55 21.26 -4.46
N LYS A 39 33.33 22.58 -4.38
CA LYS A 39 32.55 23.20 -3.30
C LYS A 39 31.10 22.75 -3.36
N PHE A 40 30.53 22.50 -2.18
CA PHE A 40 29.12 22.18 -2.04
C PHE A 40 28.24 23.39 -2.38
N LEU A 41 27.30 23.22 -3.31
CA LEU A 41 26.41 24.27 -3.83
C LEU A 41 24.94 24.06 -3.45
N GLY A 42 24.62 23.01 -2.68
CA GLY A 42 23.27 22.73 -2.17
C GLY A 42 22.86 21.27 -2.32
N PHE A 43 21.70 20.92 -1.76
CA PHE A 43 21.15 19.57 -1.87
C PHE A 43 20.20 19.45 -3.06
N GLY A 44 20.26 18.31 -3.76
CA GLY A 44 19.31 17.96 -4.81
C GLY A 44 18.06 17.31 -4.26
N LYS A 45 16.93 17.53 -4.94
CA LYS A 45 15.65 16.92 -4.57
C LYS A 45 15.74 15.41 -4.68
N LYS A 46 15.16 14.72 -3.68
CA LYS A 46 14.92 13.29 -3.78
C LYS A 46 13.92 13.07 -4.94
N PRO A 47 14.12 12.06 -5.80
CA PRO A 47 13.10 11.68 -6.77
C PRO A 47 11.80 11.41 -6.02
N VAL A 48 10.68 11.84 -6.61
CA VAL A 48 9.37 11.49 -6.06
C VAL A 48 9.30 9.97 -6.11
N ASN A 49 9.11 9.31 -4.96
CA ASN A 49 8.84 7.89 -4.95
C ASN A 49 7.48 7.69 -5.63
N GLU A 50 7.48 7.30 -6.91
CA GLU A 50 6.26 6.96 -7.68
C GLU A 50 5.43 5.84 -7.02
N GLY A 51 6.02 5.10 -6.07
CA GLY A 51 5.35 4.07 -5.27
C GLY A 51 4.88 4.50 -3.87
N LYS A 52 4.99 5.77 -3.46
CA LYS A 52 4.36 6.20 -2.19
C LYS A 52 2.87 6.42 -2.41
N ARG A 53 2.04 5.53 -1.83
CA ARG A 53 0.60 5.76 -1.63
C ARG A 53 0.40 7.23 -1.21
N GLY A 54 -0.42 7.97 -1.95
CA GLY A 54 -0.83 9.31 -1.54
C GLY A 54 -1.29 9.26 -0.08
N LYS A 55 -1.05 10.32 0.69
CA LYS A 55 -1.62 10.42 2.04
C LYS A 55 -3.12 10.14 1.91
N ASN A 56 -3.68 9.23 2.73
CA ASN A 56 -5.11 8.97 2.76
C ASN A 56 -5.84 10.32 2.80
N LYS A 57 -6.57 10.65 1.73
CA LYS A 57 -7.28 11.94 1.60
C LYS A 57 -8.35 12.07 2.67
N HIS A 58 -8.82 10.93 3.17
CA HIS A 58 -9.91 10.81 4.11
C HIS A 58 -9.39 10.30 5.45
N SER A 59 -9.47 11.18 6.45
CA SER A 59 -9.23 10.91 7.85
C SER A 59 -10.54 11.09 8.63
N PRO A 60 -10.67 10.52 9.84
CA PRO A 60 -11.83 10.78 10.70
C PRO A 60 -12.13 12.28 10.85
N LYS A 61 -11.08 13.09 11.04
CA LYS A 61 -11.18 14.55 11.14
C LYS A 61 -11.70 15.22 9.88
N SER A 62 -11.20 14.83 8.70
CA SER A 62 -11.66 15.43 7.43
C SER A 62 -13.09 15.02 7.06
N LEU A 63 -13.56 13.89 7.59
CA LEU A 63 -14.93 13.40 7.42
C LEU A 63 -15.90 13.97 8.47
N GLY A 64 -15.40 14.66 9.49
CA GLY A 64 -16.22 15.18 10.58
C GLY A 64 -16.81 14.10 11.48
N ILE A 65 -16.19 12.92 11.54
CA ILE A 65 -16.68 11.77 12.32
C ILE A 65 -15.78 11.60 13.54
N ASP A 66 -16.40 11.64 14.72
CA ASP A 66 -15.75 11.65 16.03
C ASP A 66 -16.02 10.38 16.86
N HIS A 67 -16.67 9.38 16.27
CA HIS A 67 -16.99 8.10 16.90
C HIS A 67 -16.74 6.94 15.94
N CYS A 68 -16.61 5.73 16.51
CA CYS A 68 -16.56 4.50 15.73
C CYS A 68 -17.94 4.19 15.15
N GLN A 69 -18.07 4.09 13.84
CA GLN A 69 -19.34 3.78 13.18
C GLN A 69 -19.79 2.33 13.37
N MET A 70 -18.89 1.44 13.82
CA MET A 70 -19.21 0.02 14.06
C MET A 70 -19.72 -0.24 15.48
N CYS A 71 -19.10 0.37 16.50
CA CYS A 71 -19.46 0.14 17.91
C CYS A 71 -20.01 1.38 18.63
N LEU A 72 -20.17 2.49 17.90
CA LEU A 72 -20.69 3.79 18.37
C LEU A 72 -19.88 4.43 19.50
N ARG A 73 -18.69 3.92 19.80
CA ARG A 73 -17.84 4.47 20.85
C ARG A 73 -17.24 5.80 20.38
N PRO A 74 -17.45 6.92 21.10
CA PRO A 74 -16.83 8.20 20.77
C PRO A 74 -15.32 8.19 21.03
N SER A 75 -14.61 9.08 20.35
CA SER A 75 -13.15 9.18 20.38
C SER A 75 -12.57 9.42 21.78
N ASP A 76 -13.29 10.18 22.61
CA ASP A 76 -12.93 10.45 24.01
C ASP A 76 -13.02 9.23 24.93
N ARG A 77 -13.70 8.15 24.50
CA ARG A 77 -13.85 6.89 25.24
C ARG A 77 -12.96 5.75 24.73
N LEU A 78 -12.03 6.02 23.80
CA LEU A 78 -11.13 4.99 23.25
C LEU A 78 -9.95 4.63 24.17
N GLY A 79 -9.72 5.39 25.24
CA GLY A 79 -8.57 5.23 26.13
C GLY A 79 -7.27 5.72 25.49
N THR A 80 -6.12 5.40 26.11
CA THR A 80 -4.81 5.93 25.69
C THR A 80 -4.23 5.26 24.45
N ARG A 81 -4.68 4.05 24.12
CA ARG A 81 -4.13 3.22 23.02
C ARG A 81 -5.07 3.06 21.84
N GLY A 82 -6.31 3.55 21.95
CA GLY A 82 -7.30 3.46 20.88
C GLY A 82 -7.40 4.77 20.11
N VAL A 83 -7.43 4.68 18.79
CA VAL A 83 -7.66 5.82 17.90
C VAL A 83 -8.76 5.49 16.89
N LEU A 84 -9.32 6.52 16.26
CA LEU A 84 -10.18 6.36 15.09
C LEU A 84 -9.33 6.29 13.82
N GLU A 85 -9.67 5.36 12.94
CA GLU A 85 -8.97 5.06 11.70
C GLU A 85 -9.97 4.99 10.56
N ALA A 86 -9.56 5.42 9.36
CA ALA A 86 -10.35 5.28 8.15
C ALA A 86 -10.10 3.88 7.56
N HIS A 87 -11.17 3.13 7.34
CA HIS A 87 -11.17 1.79 6.79
C HIS A 87 -12.04 1.72 5.54
N HIS A 88 -11.50 1.27 4.42
CA HIS A 88 -12.28 1.09 3.20
C HIS A 88 -13.19 -0.15 3.29
N VAL A 89 -14.48 0.02 3.02
CA VAL A 89 -15.49 -1.06 3.04
C VAL A 89 -15.22 -2.09 1.94
N GLN A 90 -14.85 -1.62 0.75
CA GLN A 90 -14.17 -2.41 -0.27
C GLN A 90 -12.72 -1.92 -0.36
N GLU A 91 -11.76 -2.82 -0.19
CA GLU A 91 -10.35 -2.44 -0.13
C GLU A 91 -9.87 -1.90 -1.48
N ILE A 92 -9.01 -0.88 -1.45
CA ILE A 92 -8.38 -0.33 -2.67
C ILE A 92 -7.61 -1.40 -3.44
N GLN A 93 -7.08 -2.42 -2.74
CA GLN A 93 -6.39 -3.55 -3.37
C GLN A 93 -7.33 -4.49 -4.15
N GLU A 94 -8.64 -4.41 -3.89
CA GLU A 94 -9.70 -5.18 -4.53
C GLU A 94 -10.61 -4.23 -5.35
N ASP A 95 -10.00 -3.26 -6.03
CA ASP A 95 -10.65 -2.26 -6.87
C ASP A 95 -11.68 -1.36 -6.14
N GLY A 96 -11.57 -1.25 -4.81
CA GLY A 96 -12.41 -0.37 -4.01
C GLY A 96 -12.12 1.12 -4.26
N PRO A 97 -13.16 1.97 -4.45
CA PRO A 97 -12.95 3.39 -4.71
C PRO A 97 -12.50 4.15 -3.45
N ASP A 98 -11.57 5.09 -3.58
CA ASP A 98 -11.16 6.01 -2.50
C ASP A 98 -12.13 7.21 -2.42
N ILE A 99 -13.36 6.95 -1.98
CA ILE A 99 -14.43 7.94 -1.81
C ILE A 99 -15.00 7.88 -0.39
N PRO A 100 -15.53 9.00 0.16
CA PRO A 100 -16.13 9.01 1.49
C PRO A 100 -17.20 7.93 1.71
N GLY A 101 -18.00 7.61 0.68
CA GLY A 101 -19.04 6.59 0.76
C GLY A 101 -18.52 5.15 0.89
N ASN A 102 -17.25 4.90 0.56
CA ASN A 102 -16.59 3.60 0.73
C ASN A 102 -15.71 3.57 1.99
N ILE A 103 -15.84 4.54 2.90
CA ILE A 103 -14.99 4.64 4.09
C ILE A 103 -15.85 4.57 5.34
N TRP A 104 -15.44 3.69 6.24
CA TRP A 104 -15.89 3.68 7.62
C TRP A 104 -14.80 4.22 8.53
N VAL A 105 -15.21 5.06 9.47
CA VAL A 105 -14.40 5.48 10.61
C VAL A 105 -14.64 4.51 11.74
N VAL A 106 -13.60 3.75 12.10
CA VAL A 106 -13.68 2.69 13.11
C VAL A 106 -12.58 2.86 14.14
N CYS A 107 -12.79 2.40 15.38
CA CYS A 107 -11.72 2.38 16.36
C CYS A 107 -10.73 1.23 16.09
N THR A 108 -9.51 1.33 16.61
CA THR A 108 -8.44 0.33 16.43
C THR A 108 -8.91 -1.11 16.67
N SER A 109 -9.70 -1.38 17.71
CA SER A 109 -10.22 -2.73 18.01
C SER A 109 -11.22 -3.22 16.95
N CYS A 110 -12.12 -2.34 16.50
CA CYS A 110 -13.08 -2.67 15.46
C CYS A 110 -12.41 -2.85 14.10
N HIS A 111 -11.39 -2.03 13.81
CA HIS A 111 -10.58 -2.16 12.61
C HIS A 111 -9.87 -3.51 12.54
N GLN A 112 -9.24 -3.94 13.64
CA GLN A 112 -8.61 -5.26 13.76
C GLN A 112 -9.63 -6.39 13.59
N LEU A 113 -10.83 -6.25 14.16
CA LEU A 113 -11.89 -7.24 14.01
C LEU A 113 -12.34 -7.40 12.56
N ILE A 114 -12.51 -6.30 11.82
CA ILE A 114 -12.87 -6.35 10.39
C ILE A 114 -11.81 -7.12 9.60
N HIS A 115 -10.53 -6.79 9.80
CA HIS A 115 -9.42 -7.50 9.15
C HIS A 115 -9.37 -8.97 9.51
N HIS A 116 -9.57 -9.30 10.78
CA HIS A 116 -9.66 -10.68 11.24
C HIS A 116 -10.78 -11.42 10.53
N GLN A 117 -12.00 -10.88 10.53
CA GLN A 117 -13.14 -11.53 9.86
C GLN A 117 -12.92 -11.71 8.36
N ARG A 118 -12.45 -10.68 7.66
CA ARG A 118 -12.16 -10.78 6.22
C ARG A 118 -11.08 -11.80 5.91
N THR A 119 -10.04 -11.85 6.72
CA THR A 119 -8.95 -12.82 6.52
C THR A 119 -9.47 -14.24 6.74
N TYR A 120 -10.08 -14.52 7.89
CA TYR A 120 -10.43 -15.89 8.26
C TYR A 120 -11.69 -16.43 7.57
N LEU A 121 -12.70 -15.59 7.30
CA LEU A 121 -13.94 -16.06 6.66
C LEU A 121 -13.87 -16.04 5.14
N ASN A 122 -13.17 -15.06 4.55
CA ASN A 122 -13.15 -14.90 3.09
C ASN A 122 -11.83 -15.34 2.46
N ARG A 123 -10.69 -14.81 2.93
CA ARG A 123 -9.39 -15.08 2.27
C ARG A 123 -8.80 -16.44 2.61
N HIS A 124 -8.96 -16.91 3.85
CA HIS A 124 -8.45 -18.22 4.26
C HIS A 124 -9.21 -19.38 3.60
N LEU A 125 -10.50 -19.18 3.32
CA LEU A 125 -11.35 -20.16 2.64
C LEU A 125 -11.45 -19.92 1.12
N SER A 126 -10.76 -18.92 0.55
CA SER A 126 -10.92 -18.58 -0.87
C SER A 126 -10.59 -19.76 -1.78
N ASN A 127 -9.53 -20.50 -1.47
CA ASN A 127 -9.12 -21.68 -2.24
C ASN A 127 -10.20 -22.77 -2.22
N TYR A 128 -10.86 -22.96 -1.07
CA TYR A 128 -11.95 -23.93 -0.93
C TYR A 128 -13.15 -23.51 -1.78
N TYR A 129 -13.55 -22.24 -1.74
CA TYR A 129 -14.66 -21.75 -2.56
C TYR A 129 -14.34 -21.81 -4.06
N SER A 130 -13.14 -21.39 -4.48
CA SER A 130 -12.72 -21.48 -5.89
C SER A 130 -12.67 -22.92 -6.41
N ALA A 131 -12.19 -23.86 -5.59
CA ALA A 131 -12.20 -25.28 -5.96
C ALA A 131 -13.63 -25.81 -6.14
N LYS A 132 -14.56 -25.39 -5.28
CA LYS A 132 -15.97 -25.76 -5.38
C LYS A 132 -16.64 -25.16 -6.62
N GLU A 133 -16.43 -23.87 -6.89
CA GLU A 133 -16.97 -23.20 -8.08
C GLU A 133 -16.50 -23.87 -9.37
N LEU A 134 -15.21 -24.22 -9.45
CA LEU A 134 -14.67 -24.97 -10.59
C LEU A 134 -15.29 -26.36 -10.71
N GLN A 135 -15.52 -27.05 -9.60
CA GLN A 135 -16.17 -28.35 -9.60
C GLN A 135 -17.62 -28.24 -10.11
N ASP A 136 -18.36 -27.24 -9.64
CA ASP A 136 -19.73 -26.95 -10.07
C ASP A 136 -19.77 -26.60 -11.58
N ASP A 137 -18.79 -25.82 -12.08
CA ASP A 137 -18.65 -25.50 -13.51
C ASP A 137 -18.29 -26.73 -14.36
N MET A 138 -17.38 -27.59 -13.88
CA MET A 138 -17.00 -28.82 -14.59
C MET A 138 -18.19 -29.76 -14.77
N GLU A 139 -19.07 -29.84 -13.77
CA GLU A 139 -20.32 -30.60 -13.81
C GLU A 139 -21.35 -29.96 -14.76
N LYS A 140 -21.52 -28.64 -14.67
CA LYS A 140 -22.45 -27.87 -15.50
C LYS A 140 -22.12 -27.91 -16.99
N TYR A 141 -20.83 -27.84 -17.35
CA TYR A 141 -20.38 -27.82 -18.75
C TYR A 141 -20.02 -29.21 -19.29
N ASN A 142 -20.29 -30.28 -18.52
CA ASN A 142 -20.02 -31.67 -18.87
C ASN A 142 -18.59 -31.88 -19.41
N ILE A 143 -17.61 -31.30 -18.70
CA ILE A 143 -16.21 -31.32 -19.14
C ILE A 143 -15.72 -32.79 -19.16
N PRO A 144 -15.09 -33.26 -20.26
CA PRO A 144 -14.63 -34.65 -20.38
C PRO A 144 -13.70 -35.07 -19.25
N ALA A 145 -13.83 -36.32 -18.79
CA ALA A 145 -13.11 -36.86 -17.64
C ALA A 145 -11.57 -36.72 -17.77
N GLU A 146 -11.02 -36.83 -18.99
CA GLU A 146 -9.60 -36.58 -19.23
C GLU A 146 -9.17 -35.14 -18.88
N THR A 147 -10.01 -34.15 -19.20
CA THR A 147 -9.76 -32.74 -18.91
C THR A 147 -9.90 -32.45 -17.42
N GLN A 148 -10.87 -33.12 -16.76
CA GLN A 148 -11.04 -33.02 -15.31
C GLN A 148 -9.82 -33.52 -14.54
N ALA A 149 -9.21 -34.62 -14.99
CA ALA A 149 -8.02 -35.21 -14.37
C ALA A 149 -6.78 -34.32 -14.49
N VAL A 150 -6.64 -33.57 -15.59
CA VAL A 150 -5.55 -32.59 -15.78
C VAL A 150 -5.73 -31.39 -14.86
N MET A 151 -6.95 -30.87 -14.74
CA MET A 151 -7.24 -29.73 -13.87
C MET A 151 -7.01 -30.06 -12.38
N ARG A 152 -7.46 -31.22 -11.88
CA ARG A 152 -7.21 -31.64 -10.48
C ARG A 152 -5.72 -31.70 -10.13
N ARG A 153 -4.90 -32.27 -11.02
CA ARG A 153 -3.43 -32.34 -10.84
C ARG A 153 -2.75 -30.97 -10.81
N LEU A 154 -3.33 -29.97 -11.47
CA LEU A 154 -2.81 -28.60 -11.43
C LEU A 154 -3.13 -27.95 -10.08
N PHE A 155 -4.30 -28.22 -9.48
CA PHE A 155 -4.70 -27.70 -8.17
C PHE A 155 -3.92 -28.32 -7.01
N ASP A 156 -3.72 -29.65 -7.01
CA ASP A 156 -2.93 -30.35 -5.96
C ASP A 156 -1.48 -29.83 -5.87
N LYS A 157 -0.96 -29.22 -6.95
CA LYS A 157 0.40 -28.65 -6.99
C LYS A 157 0.49 -27.28 -6.30
N TYR A 158 -0.64 -26.63 -6.05
CA TYR A 158 -0.75 -25.34 -5.35
C TYR A 158 -1.28 -25.50 -3.91
N ASP A 159 -1.32 -26.73 -3.39
CA ASP A 159 -1.89 -26.98 -2.07
C ASP A 159 -1.01 -26.43 -0.93
N TYR A 160 -1.70 -25.80 0.00
CA TYR A 160 -1.20 -25.23 1.25
C TYR A 160 -0.54 -26.34 2.11
N PRO A 161 0.50 -26.06 2.90
CA PRO A 161 1.03 -27.05 3.84
C PRO A 161 -0.09 -27.52 4.76
N SER A 162 -0.41 -28.81 4.68
CA SER A 162 -1.22 -29.49 5.68
C SER A 162 -0.49 -29.39 7.02
N GLU A 163 -1.21 -28.97 8.06
CA GLU A 163 -0.87 -29.04 9.48
C GLU A 163 -0.15 -27.81 10.07
N ALA A 164 -0.92 -27.04 10.85
CA ALA A 164 -0.49 -26.30 12.03
C ALA A 164 -1.57 -26.44 13.12
#